data_AF-A0A2A4QBB4-F1
#
_entry.id   AF-A0A2A4QBB4-F1
#
_cell.length_a   1.000
_cell.length_b   1.000
_cell.length_c   1.000
_cell.angle_alpha   90.00
_cell.angle_beta   90.00
_cell.angle_gamma   90.00
#
_symmetry.space_group_name_H-M   'P 1'
#
loop_
_entity.id
_entity.type
_entity.pdbx_description
1 polymer ?
#
loop_
_entity_poly.entity_id
_entity_poly.type
_entity_poly.pdbx_seq_one_letter_code
_entity_poly.pdbx_strand_id
1 'polypeptide(L)'
;MNVEFGKWLITEKNYTERSSFDVKSRLKRAYSFCCSDAKDKSIDIQINLLESNEDYKKLSVSVKSQLKRALTLYNVFSEAKISK
;
A
#
# COMPACT_ATOMS: atom_id res chain seq x y z
N MET A 1 -11.03 -4.84 -3.51
CA MET A 1 -9.58 -4.81 -3.16
C MET A 1 -9.01 -6.21 -3.36
N ASN A 2 -7.78 -6.34 -3.84
CA ASN A 2 -7.22 -7.60 -4.37
C ASN A 2 -7.22 -8.74 -3.33
N VAL A 3 -7.98 -9.81 -3.59
CA VAL A 3 -8.12 -10.99 -2.71
C VAL A 3 -6.77 -11.70 -2.53
N GLU A 4 -5.99 -11.76 -3.61
CA GLU A 4 -4.69 -12.45 -3.64
C GLU A 4 -3.64 -11.73 -2.79
N PHE A 5 -3.68 -10.39 -2.73
CA PHE A 5 -2.82 -9.65 -1.82
C PHE A 5 -3.14 -9.97 -0.36
N GLY A 6 -4.42 -10.10 -0.02
CA GLY A 6 -4.86 -10.45 1.33
C GLY A 6 -4.36 -11.83 1.76
N LYS A 7 -4.43 -12.82 0.86
CA LYS A 7 -3.90 -14.18 1.09
C LYS A 7 -2.38 -14.14 1.26
N TRP A 8 -1.66 -13.44 0.39
CA TRP A 8 -0.21 -13.31 0.47
C TRP A 8 0.26 -12.69 1.78
N LEU A 9 -0.45 -11.68 2.29
CA LEU A 9 -0.13 -11.10 3.61
C LEU A 9 -0.23 -12.15 4.73
N ILE A 10 -1.19 -13.05 4.66
CA ILE A 10 -1.41 -14.09 5.67
C ILE A 10 -0.38 -15.21 5.52
N THR A 11 -0.22 -15.75 4.30
CA THR A 11 0.61 -16.95 4.07
C THR A 11 2.10 -16.64 4.00
N GLU A 12 2.50 -15.55 3.34
CA GLU A 12 3.92 -15.24 3.10
C GLU A 12 4.48 -14.25 4.12
N LYS A 13 3.63 -13.40 4.70
CA LYS A 13 4.05 -12.37 5.66
C LYS A 13 3.56 -12.63 7.09
N ASN A 14 2.85 -13.73 7.33
CA ASN A 14 2.36 -14.14 8.66
C ASN A 14 1.48 -13.09 9.36
N TYR A 15 0.72 -12.30 8.59
CA TYR A 15 -0.27 -11.38 9.17
C TYR A 15 -1.49 -12.16 9.64
N THR A 16 -2.11 -11.72 10.73
CA THR A 16 -3.46 -12.18 11.07
C THR A 16 -4.46 -11.67 10.04
N GLU A 17 -5.63 -12.30 9.97
CA GLU A 17 -6.72 -11.82 9.11
C GLU A 17 -7.04 -10.34 9.37
N ARG A 18 -7.15 -9.96 10.66
CA ARG A 18 -7.41 -8.58 11.07
C ARG A 18 -6.35 -7.62 10.53
N SER A 19 -5.07 -7.95 10.73
CA SER A 19 -3.97 -7.12 10.24
C SER A 19 -3.92 -7.06 8.71
N SER A 20 -4.30 -8.15 8.01
CA SER A 20 -4.44 -8.15 6.55
C SER A 20 -5.55 -7.22 6.08
N PHE A 21 -6.70 -7.19 6.77
CA PHE A 21 -7.77 -6.22 6.50
C PHE A 21 -7.33 -4.77 6.74
N ASP A 22 -6.61 -4.51 7.84
CA ASP A 22 -6.10 -3.18 8.15
C ASP A 22 -5.12 -2.70 7.09
N VAL A 23 -4.15 -3.53 6.68
CA VAL A 23 -3.20 -3.20 5.60
C VAL A 23 -3.92 -2.90 4.30
N LYS A 24 -4.90 -3.72 3.90
CA LYS A 24 -5.75 -3.46 2.73
C LYS A 24 -6.44 -2.10 2.84
N SER A 25 -7.08 -1.80 3.96
CA SER A 25 -7.75 -0.51 4.19
C SER A 25 -6.77 0.67 4.05
N ARG A 26 -5.56 0.54 4.60
CA ARG A 26 -4.50 1.56 4.46
C ARG A 26 -3.98 1.69 3.05
N LEU A 27 -3.83 0.60 2.31
CA LEU A 27 -3.49 0.65 0.90
C LEU A 27 -4.57 1.40 0.09
N LYS A 28 -5.85 1.17 0.40
CA LYS A 28 -6.97 1.87 -0.27
C LYS A 28 -6.87 3.37 -0.04
N ARG A 29 -6.62 3.75 1.21
CA ARG A 29 -6.45 5.14 1.62
C ARG A 29 -5.19 5.78 1.03
N ALA A 30 -4.10 5.03 0.90
CA ALA A 30 -2.90 5.53 0.25
C ALA A 30 -3.19 5.85 -1.24
N TYR A 31 -3.85 4.94 -1.95
CA TYR A 31 -4.22 5.17 -3.35
C TYR A 31 -5.24 6.28 -3.57
N SER A 32 -6.09 6.61 -2.58
CA SER A 32 -6.96 7.79 -2.71
C SER A 32 -6.19 9.11 -2.75
N PHE A 33 -4.93 9.13 -2.30
CA PHE A 33 -4.06 10.32 -2.39
C PHE A 33 -3.23 10.37 -3.67
N CYS A 34 -2.92 9.22 -4.29
CA CYS A 34 -1.97 9.13 -5.41
C CYS A 34 -2.60 9.30 -6.81
N CYS A 35 -3.92 9.56 -6.93
CA CYS A 35 -4.68 9.46 -8.19
C CYS A 35 -4.68 8.04 -8.82
N SER A 36 -5.62 7.78 -9.75
CA SER A 36 -5.85 6.46 -10.36
C SER A 36 -4.63 5.87 -11.06
N ASP A 37 -3.79 6.73 -11.64
CA ASP A 37 -2.72 6.34 -12.56
C ASP A 37 -1.42 5.97 -11.86
N ALA A 38 -1.38 6.02 -10.52
CA ALA A 38 -0.18 5.71 -9.75
C ALA A 38 0.05 4.20 -9.54
N LYS A 39 -0.97 3.36 -9.74
CA LYS A 39 -0.90 1.93 -9.38
C LYS A 39 0.15 1.15 -10.18
N ASP A 40 0.39 1.56 -11.42
CA ASP A 40 1.31 0.89 -12.34
C ASP A 40 2.70 1.56 -12.36
N LYS A 41 2.92 2.58 -11.53
CA LYS A 41 4.20 3.29 -11.44
C LYS A 41 5.13 2.62 -10.43
N SER A 42 6.42 2.93 -10.48
CA SER A 42 7.37 2.47 -9.45
C SER A 42 6.99 2.97 -8.05
N ILE A 43 7.44 2.25 -7.02
CA ILE A 43 7.20 2.63 -5.62
C ILE A 43 7.67 4.05 -5.30
N ASP A 44 8.81 4.49 -5.84
CA ASP A 44 9.34 5.84 -5.61
C ASP A 44 8.40 6.92 -6.16
N ILE A 45 7.85 6.69 -7.35
CA ILE A 45 6.86 7.62 -7.92
C ILE A 45 5.57 7.61 -7.09
N GLN A 46 5.10 6.44 -6.64
CA GLN A 46 3.93 6.34 -5.78
C GLN A 46 4.13 7.11 -4.45
N ILE A 47 5.30 6.98 -3.82
CA ILE A 47 5.65 7.70 -2.59
C ILE A 47 5.73 9.21 -2.85
N ASN A 48 6.39 9.65 -3.93
CA ASN A 48 6.48 11.06 -4.26
C ASN A 48 5.11 11.69 -4.50
N LEU A 49 4.20 10.99 -5.20
CA LEU A 49 2.82 11.43 -5.39
C LEU A 49 2.05 11.52 -4.07
N LEU A 50 2.23 10.52 -3.20
CA LEU A 50 1.63 10.52 -1.86
C LEU A 50 2.11 11.72 -1.03
N GLU A 51 3.42 11.98 -1.01
CA GLU A 51 4.02 13.07 -0.24
C GLU A 51 3.72 14.45 -0.80
N SER A 52 3.41 14.54 -2.08
CA SER A 52 2.99 15.79 -2.73
C SER A 52 1.53 16.17 -2.45
N ASN A 53 0.72 15.22 -1.95
CA ASN A 53 -0.70 15.46 -1.66
C ASN A 53 -0.89 16.25 -0.34
N GLU A 54 -1.60 17.38 -0.42
CA GLU A 54 -1.80 18.28 0.73
C GLU A 54 -2.59 17.64 1.89
N ASP A 55 -3.56 16.79 1.61
CA ASP A 55 -4.33 16.12 2.67
C ASP A 55 -3.52 15.01 3.34
N TYR A 56 -2.63 14.35 2.60
CA TYR A 56 -1.65 13.45 3.17
C TYR A 56 -0.66 14.19 4.08
N LYS A 57 -0.18 15.38 3.68
CA LYS A 57 0.75 16.19 4.49
C LYS A 57 0.18 16.56 5.86
N LYS A 58 -1.14 16.72 5.99
CA LYS A 58 -1.83 17.01 7.26
C LYS A 58 -1.91 15.81 8.22
N LEU A 59 -1.63 14.59 7.76
CA LEU A 59 -1.71 13.39 8.59
C LEU A 59 -0.57 13.32 9.61
N SER A 60 -0.81 12.61 10.72
CA SER A 60 0.24 12.34 11.71
C SER A 60 1.34 11.45 11.11
N VAL A 61 2.56 11.58 11.65
CA VAL A 61 3.72 10.78 11.25
C VAL A 61 3.41 9.28 11.30
N SER A 62 2.70 8.82 12.33
CA SER A 62 2.29 7.42 12.47
C SER A 62 1.37 6.96 11.34
N VAL A 63 0.38 7.78 10.96
CA VAL A 63 -0.53 7.44 9.85
C VAL A 63 0.22 7.43 8.52
N LYS A 64 1.09 8.42 8.28
CA LYS A 64 1.95 8.48 7.09
C LYS A 64 2.78 7.20 6.95
N SER A 65 3.47 6.78 8.00
CA SER A 65 4.26 5.54 8.01
C SER A 65 3.42 4.30 7.74
N GLN A 66 2.21 4.22 8.28
CA GLN A 66 1.30 3.09 8.04
C GLN A 66 0.82 3.02 6.58
N LEU A 67 0.54 4.17 5.94
CA LEU A 67 0.15 4.23 4.52
C LEU A 67 1.31 3.85 3.60
N LYS A 68 2.51 4.41 3.83
CA LYS A 68 3.72 4.05 3.08
C LYS A 68 4.03 2.56 3.16
N ARG A 69 3.98 1.99 4.37
CA ARG A 69 4.20 0.55 4.57
C ARG A 69 3.21 -0.31 3.79
N ALA A 70 1.93 0.08 3.73
CA ALA A 70 0.94 -0.64 2.95
C ALA A 70 1.24 -0.60 1.44
N LEU A 71 1.65 0.56 0.91
CA LEU A 71 2.10 0.69 -0.49
C LEU A 71 3.33 -0.17 -0.78
N THR A 72 4.35 -0.13 0.09
CA THR A 72 5.56 -0.94 -0.08
C THR A 72 5.22 -2.43 -0.11
N LEU A 73 4.38 -2.92 0.79
CA LEU A 73 3.95 -4.32 0.82
C LEU A 73 3.24 -4.72 -0.48
N TYR A 74 2.41 -3.84 -1.05
CA TYR A 74 1.72 -4.13 -2.30
C TYR A 74 2.67 -4.15 -3.50
N ASN A 75 3.67 -3.25 -3.55
CA ASN A 75 4.67 -3.26 -4.61
C ASN A 75 5.51 -4.55 -4.56
N VAL A 76 5.98 -4.96 -3.37
CA VAL A 76 6.69 -6.23 -3.18
C VAL A 76 5.83 -7.43 -3.62
N PHE A 77 4.53 -7.42 -3.30
CA PHE A 77 3.61 -8.46 -3.76
C PHE A 77 3.47 -8.50 -5.28
N SER A 78 3.33 -7.33 -5.92
CA SER A 78 3.19 -7.22 -7.37
C SER A 78 4.46 -7.69 -8.09
N GLU A 79 5.64 -7.31 -7.60
CA GLU A 79 6.92 -7.78 -8.13
C GLU A 79 7.09 -9.30 -7.98
N ALA A 80 6.75 -9.85 -6.81
CA ALA A 80 6.79 -11.29 -6.57
C ALA A 80 5.81 -12.09 -7.46
N LYS A 81 4.74 -11.45 -7.96
CA LYS A 81 3.84 -12.05 -8.95
C LYS A 81 4.36 -11.99 -10.39
N ILE A 82 5.23 -11.05 -10.71
CA ILE A 82 5.83 -10.93 -12.06
C ILE A 82 6.99 -11.93 -12.21
N SER A 83 7.61 -12.36 -11.11
CA SER A 83 8.70 -13.35 -11.09
C SER A 83 8.25 -14.81 -10.97
N LYS A 84 6.94 -15.11 -11.00
CA LYS A 84 6.37 -16.47 -11.00
C LYS A 84 5.57 -16.69 -12.27
#